data_AF-A0A7L2Y7B0-F1
#
_entry.id   AF-A0A7L2Y7B0-F1
#
_cell.length_a   1.000
_cell.length_b   1.000
_cell.length_c   1.000
_cell.angle_alpha   90.00
_cell.angle_beta   90.00
_cell.angle_gamma   90.00
#
_symmetry.space_group_name_H-M   'P 1'
#
loop_
_entity.id
_entity.type
_entity.pdbx_description
1 polymer ?
#
loop_
_entity_poly.entity_id
_entity_poly.type
_entity_poly.pdbx_seq_one_letter_code
_entity_poly.pdbx_strand_id
1 'polypeptide(L)'
;ILLILGFLSTLAVIALIAVAVTQNKPLPKNMKYGIVLDAGSSHTNLYVYEWPGEKENDTGVVQQVEVCKVEGPGISGYSHATEKAGPSLAQCLRQAEEVIPSKQQQETPVYLGATAGMRLLSLENKSAADKVLSSVEKTLRSAPFSFQGARIITGQEEGAYGWITINYLLGNFKQSGWTKLLHSLKSISETSGALDLGGASTQITFVPNELAHESPENLLYFRLYGKDYHVYTHSFLCYGKDQALQQKLAKDLQTVENGSLLDPCFHQGYQRTINISDLFKNPCTSAKEQQFPFRQLYIQGEGNYQKCRRNIQKLFDKTNCPYTRCSFNGIYLPPLQGDFGAFSAFYFVMNFLNLTSEQSPVALDKVTSTVETFCARPWHEVSSA
;
A
#
# COMPACT_ATOMS: atom_id res chain seq x y z
N ILE A 1 8.40 23.27 65.75
CA ILE A 1 7.10 22.76 65.25
C ILE A 1 7.03 22.81 63.72
N LEU A 2 7.16 23.98 63.07
CA LEU A 2 7.16 24.13 61.60
C LEU A 2 8.25 23.32 60.88
N LEU A 3 9.49 23.30 61.38
CA LEU A 3 10.59 22.50 60.82
C LEU A 3 10.33 20.98 60.90
N ILE A 4 9.68 20.53 61.97
CA ILE A 4 9.34 19.11 62.19
C ILE A 4 8.20 18.69 61.26
N LEU A 5 7.20 19.56 61.08
CA LEU A 5 6.10 19.36 60.12
C LEU A 5 6.59 19.31 58.66
N GLY A 6 7.53 20.17 58.28
CA GLY A 6 8.14 20.15 56.94
C GLY A 6 8.94 18.88 56.68
N PHE A 7 9.72 18.41 57.66
CA PHE A 7 10.48 17.17 57.52
C PHE A 7 9.56 15.94 57.38
N LEU A 8 8.48 15.88 58.17
CA LEU A 8 7.48 14.81 58.07
C LEU A 8 6.75 14.82 56.72
N SER A 9 6.45 15.99 56.14
CA SER A 9 5.81 16.06 54.82
C SER A 9 6.75 15.59 53.71
N THR A 10 8.04 15.94 53.78
CA THR A 10 9.03 15.47 52.79
C THR A 10 9.24 13.97 52.86
N LEU A 11 9.32 13.38 54.06
CA LEU A 11 9.40 11.94 54.24
C LEU A 11 8.15 11.22 53.75
N ALA A 12 6.96 11.79 53.96
CA ALA A 12 5.71 11.23 53.44
C ALA A 12 5.66 11.24 51.91
N VAL A 13 6.11 12.32 51.26
CA VAL A 13 6.21 12.41 49.80
C VAL A 13 7.24 11.42 49.26
N ILE A 14 8.41 11.31 49.88
CA ILE A 14 9.46 10.34 49.49
C ILE A 14 8.95 8.91 49.67
N ALA A 15 8.25 8.60 50.76
CA ALA A 15 7.64 7.30 50.99
C ALA A 15 6.55 7.01 49.94
N LEU A 16 5.70 7.98 49.60
CA LEU A 16 4.69 7.84 48.54
C LEU A 16 5.34 7.58 47.18
N ILE A 17 6.40 8.31 46.83
CA ILE A 17 7.15 8.10 45.59
C ILE A 17 7.83 6.73 45.60
N ALA A 18 8.49 6.35 46.69
CA ALA A 18 9.15 5.05 46.83
C ALA A 18 8.15 3.90 46.73
N VAL A 19 6.98 4.02 47.38
CA VAL A 19 5.88 3.06 47.25
C VAL A 19 5.35 3.02 45.82
N ALA A 20 5.11 4.17 45.19
CA ALA A 20 4.66 4.23 43.80
C ALA A 20 5.65 3.58 42.83
N VAL A 21 6.96 3.79 43.02
CA VAL A 21 8.02 3.23 42.17
C VAL A 21 8.24 1.73 42.45
N THR A 22 8.21 1.31 43.71
CA THR A 22 8.45 -0.11 44.10
C THR A 22 7.23 -0.99 43.89
N GLN A 23 6.02 -0.43 43.99
CA GLN A 23 4.76 -1.09 43.66
C GLN A 23 4.35 -0.94 42.20
N ASN A 24 5.16 -0.25 41.37
CA ASN A 24 5.00 -0.22 39.92
C ASN A 24 5.36 -1.58 39.29
N LYS A 25 4.75 -2.66 39.79
CA LYS A 25 4.65 -3.89 39.01
C LYS A 25 3.85 -3.52 37.77
N PRO A 26 4.38 -3.72 36.55
CA PRO A 26 3.57 -3.52 35.37
C PRO A 26 2.32 -4.38 35.55
N LEU A 27 1.15 -3.75 35.65
CA LEU A 27 -0.12 -4.46 35.57
C LEU A 27 -0.04 -5.37 34.34
N PRO A 28 -0.56 -6.61 34.39
CA PRO A 28 -0.65 -7.44 33.20
C PRO A 28 -1.31 -6.59 32.13
N LYS A 29 -0.56 -6.21 31.09
CA LYS A 29 -1.08 -5.30 30.08
C LYS A 29 -2.30 -5.99 29.49
N ASN A 30 -3.47 -5.35 29.61
CA ASN A 30 -4.68 -5.80 28.94
C ASN A 30 -4.49 -5.57 27.45
N MET A 31 -3.76 -6.48 26.80
CA MET A 31 -3.47 -6.39 25.38
C MET A 31 -4.74 -6.67 24.59
N LYS A 32 -4.91 -5.97 23.49
CA LYS A 32 -5.95 -6.20 22.49
C LYS A 32 -5.27 -6.54 21.18
N TYR A 33 -5.98 -7.29 20.35
CA TYR A 33 -5.49 -7.71 19.05
C TYR A 33 -6.44 -7.25 17.96
N GLY A 34 -5.97 -7.22 16.72
CA GLY A 34 -6.78 -6.96 15.54
C GLY A 34 -6.17 -7.60 14.32
N ILE A 35 -7.01 -8.07 13.40
CA ILE A 35 -6.58 -8.73 12.16
C ILE A 35 -7.05 -7.91 10.97
N VAL A 36 -6.14 -7.62 10.06
CA VAL A 36 -6.46 -6.98 8.77
C VAL A 36 -5.93 -7.83 7.64
N LEU A 37 -6.80 -8.20 6.72
CA LEU A 37 -6.43 -8.81 5.45
C LEU A 37 -6.40 -7.72 4.37
N ASP A 38 -5.22 -7.45 3.84
CA ASP A 38 -5.02 -6.62 2.66
C ASP A 38 -5.11 -7.51 1.41
N ALA A 39 -6.25 -7.45 0.74
CA ALA A 39 -6.52 -8.20 -0.47
C ALA A 39 -6.13 -7.39 -1.72
N GLY A 40 -4.83 -7.36 -1.97
CA GLY A 40 -4.19 -6.76 -3.14
C GLY A 40 -4.54 -7.44 -4.46
N SER A 41 -4.21 -6.79 -5.58
CA SER A 41 -4.43 -7.36 -6.92
C SER A 41 -3.61 -8.62 -7.20
N SER A 42 -2.41 -8.70 -6.62
CA SER A 42 -1.42 -9.75 -6.95
C SER A 42 -1.30 -10.81 -5.85
N HIS A 43 -1.66 -10.47 -4.61
CA HIS A 43 -1.59 -11.35 -3.44
C HIS A 43 -2.50 -10.82 -2.33
N THR A 44 -2.76 -11.64 -1.32
CA THR A 44 -3.42 -11.23 -0.08
C THR A 44 -2.45 -11.39 1.08
N ASN A 45 -2.33 -10.40 1.95
CA ASN A 45 -1.57 -10.53 3.21
C ASN A 45 -2.51 -10.40 4.39
N LEU A 46 -2.34 -11.26 5.39
CA LEU A 46 -2.97 -11.14 6.70
C LEU A 46 -1.96 -10.54 7.67
N TYR A 47 -2.37 -9.51 8.40
CA TYR A 47 -1.58 -8.89 9.46
C TYR A 47 -2.30 -9.07 10.79
N VAL A 48 -1.55 -9.47 11.82
CA VAL A 48 -2.01 -9.43 13.21
C VAL A 48 -1.32 -8.27 13.89
N TYR A 49 -2.13 -7.46 14.56
CA TYR A 49 -1.70 -6.31 15.34
C TYR A 49 -2.06 -6.51 16.82
N GLU A 50 -1.24 -5.96 17.71
CA GLU A 50 -1.52 -5.89 19.15
C GLU A 50 -1.36 -4.47 19.69
N TRP A 51 -2.10 -4.11 20.74
CA TRP A 51 -1.94 -2.84 21.45
C TRP A 51 -2.40 -2.95 22.90
N PRO A 52 -1.89 -2.12 23.82
CA PRO A 52 -2.49 -1.96 25.15
C PRO A 52 -3.93 -1.44 25.02
N GLY A 53 -4.88 -1.97 25.79
CA GLY A 53 -6.28 -1.52 25.74
C GLY A 53 -6.50 -0.05 26.09
N GLU A 54 -5.54 0.58 26.76
CA GLU A 54 -5.51 2.03 27.03
C GLU A 54 -5.12 2.82 25.77
N LYS A 55 -5.85 3.90 25.50
CA LYS A 55 -5.58 4.78 24.36
C LYS A 55 -4.68 5.95 24.76
N GLU A 56 -3.76 6.33 23.89
CA GLU A 56 -2.92 7.54 24.02
C GLU A 56 -3.57 8.67 23.20
N ASN A 57 -4.11 9.71 23.85
CA ASN A 57 -4.84 10.81 23.21
C ASN A 57 -5.92 10.32 22.23
N ASP A 58 -6.84 9.47 22.74
CA ASP A 58 -7.93 8.83 22.00
C ASP A 58 -7.52 7.87 20.86
N THR A 59 -6.21 7.62 20.68
CA THR A 59 -5.69 6.75 19.62
C THR A 59 -4.83 5.61 20.19
N GLY A 60 -4.95 4.40 19.64
CA GLY A 60 -4.18 3.24 20.10
C GLY A 60 -2.75 3.24 19.60
N VAL A 61 -1.80 2.73 20.41
CA VAL A 61 -0.42 2.46 19.98
C VAL A 61 -0.33 1.00 19.59
N VAL A 62 -0.37 0.76 18.28
CA VAL A 62 -0.44 -0.56 17.65
C VAL A 62 0.94 -1.07 17.20
N GLN A 63 1.22 -2.33 17.47
CA GLN A 63 2.40 -3.03 16.99
C GLN A 63 1.97 -4.21 16.09
N GLN A 64 2.65 -4.43 14.97
CA GLN A 64 2.48 -5.64 14.18
C GLN A 64 3.21 -6.81 14.86
N VAL A 65 2.51 -7.94 15.03
CA VAL A 65 3.07 -9.14 15.67
C VAL A 65 3.19 -10.33 14.73
N GLU A 66 2.38 -10.39 13.66
CA GLU A 66 2.44 -11.47 12.68
C GLU A 66 2.10 -10.96 11.28
N VAL A 67 2.69 -11.59 10.26
CA VAL A 67 2.32 -11.39 8.85
C VAL A 67 2.31 -12.72 8.11
N CYS A 68 1.19 -13.04 7.48
CA CYS A 68 1.05 -14.20 6.62
C CYS A 68 0.69 -13.78 5.19
N LYS A 69 1.54 -14.15 4.24
CA LYS A 69 1.23 -14.03 2.82
C LYS A 69 0.41 -15.24 2.38
N VAL A 70 -0.82 -15.01 1.93
CA VAL A 70 -1.70 -16.06 1.42
C VAL A 70 -1.10 -16.66 0.14
N GLU A 71 -1.12 -17.98 0.04
CA GLU A 71 -0.70 -18.69 -1.17
C GLU A 71 -1.68 -18.48 -2.32
N GLY A 72 -1.15 -18.24 -3.52
CA GLY A 72 -1.93 -18.02 -4.73
C GLY A 72 -2.09 -16.53 -5.10
N PRO A 73 -3.02 -16.24 -6.04
CA PRO A 73 -3.25 -14.87 -6.51
C PRO A 73 -4.01 -14.03 -5.47
N GLY A 74 -4.15 -12.73 -5.74
CA GLY A 74 -5.12 -11.89 -5.04
C GLY A 74 -6.56 -12.42 -5.23
N ILE A 75 -7.48 -12.05 -4.33
CA ILE A 75 -8.83 -12.64 -4.33
C ILE A 75 -9.62 -12.43 -5.64
N SER A 76 -9.32 -11.36 -6.40
CA SER A 76 -9.92 -11.12 -7.73
C SER A 76 -9.51 -12.18 -8.76
N GLY A 77 -8.39 -12.88 -8.56
CA GLY A 77 -7.94 -13.98 -9.40
C GLY A 77 -8.86 -15.22 -9.35
N TYR A 78 -9.77 -15.28 -8.37
CA TYR A 78 -10.79 -16.34 -8.26
C TYR A 78 -12.10 -15.99 -8.99
N SER A 79 -12.10 -15.02 -9.91
CA SER A 79 -13.31 -14.59 -10.63
C SER A 79 -14.09 -15.72 -11.32
N HIS A 80 -13.39 -16.79 -11.72
CA HIS A 80 -13.96 -17.98 -12.39
C HIS A 80 -14.21 -19.17 -11.45
N ALA A 81 -13.77 -19.08 -10.19
CA ALA A 81 -13.90 -20.10 -9.15
C ALA A 81 -14.14 -19.42 -7.80
N THR A 82 -15.18 -18.59 -7.75
CA THR A 82 -15.44 -17.62 -6.66
C THR A 82 -15.55 -18.29 -5.29
N GLU A 83 -16.02 -19.54 -5.25
CA GLU A 83 -16.14 -20.38 -4.07
C GLU A 83 -14.78 -20.72 -3.43
N LYS A 84 -13.67 -20.60 -4.16
CA LYS A 84 -12.31 -20.84 -3.66
C LYS A 84 -11.65 -19.62 -3.01
N ALA A 85 -12.20 -18.42 -3.20
CA ALA A 85 -11.62 -17.19 -2.69
C ALA A 85 -11.52 -17.18 -1.15
N GLY A 86 -12.61 -17.46 -0.44
CA GLY A 86 -12.59 -17.56 1.02
C GLY A 86 -11.67 -18.67 1.54
N PRO A 87 -11.83 -19.93 1.08
CA PRO A 87 -10.96 -21.04 1.49
C PRO A 87 -9.46 -20.81 1.31
N SER A 88 -9.05 -19.98 0.34
CA SER A 88 -7.63 -19.61 0.17
C SER A 88 -7.03 -18.97 1.43
N LEU A 89 -7.85 -18.29 2.25
CA LEU A 89 -7.41 -17.55 3.45
C LEU A 89 -7.18 -18.46 4.66
N ALA A 90 -7.62 -19.73 4.61
CA ALA A 90 -7.72 -20.59 5.77
C ALA A 90 -6.36 -20.87 6.44
N GLN A 91 -5.27 -20.96 5.68
CA GLN A 91 -3.94 -21.16 6.23
C GLN A 91 -3.49 -19.98 7.10
N CYS A 92 -3.61 -18.75 6.60
CA CYS A 92 -3.23 -17.56 7.35
C CYS A 92 -4.14 -17.31 8.55
N LEU A 93 -5.44 -17.65 8.46
CA LEU A 93 -6.35 -17.55 9.60
C LEU A 93 -5.94 -18.50 10.72
N ARG A 94 -5.54 -19.75 10.42
CA ARG A 94 -5.00 -20.68 11.42
C ARG A 94 -3.73 -20.15 12.07
N GLN A 95 -2.82 -19.54 11.30
CA GLN A 95 -1.63 -18.91 11.89
C GLN A 95 -1.99 -17.77 12.85
N ALA A 96 -2.99 -16.95 12.51
CA ALA A 96 -3.48 -15.92 13.42
C ALA A 96 -4.08 -16.51 14.71
N GLU A 97 -4.77 -17.66 14.63
CA GLU A 97 -5.31 -18.37 15.79
C GLU A 97 -4.21 -18.89 16.72
N GLU A 98 -3.06 -19.29 16.17
CA GLU A 98 -1.89 -19.74 16.95
C GLU A 98 -1.20 -18.59 17.70
N VAL A 99 -1.20 -17.39 17.14
CA VAL A 99 -0.58 -16.19 17.72
C VAL A 99 -1.48 -15.53 18.78
N ILE A 100 -2.80 -15.49 18.55
CA ILE A 100 -3.73 -14.78 19.43
C ILE A 100 -4.21 -15.68 20.56
N PRO A 101 -4.06 -15.28 21.84
CA PRO A 101 -4.50 -16.08 22.98
C PRO A 101 -5.97 -16.49 22.87
N SER A 102 -6.30 -17.76 23.13
CA SER A 102 -7.66 -18.31 22.91
C SER A 102 -8.78 -17.54 23.62
N LYS A 103 -8.50 -16.94 24.79
CA LYS A 103 -9.46 -16.12 25.54
C LYS A 103 -9.81 -14.79 24.84
N GLN A 104 -8.99 -14.36 23.89
CA GLN A 104 -9.08 -13.06 23.20
C GLN A 104 -9.50 -13.19 21.74
N GLN A 105 -9.52 -14.41 21.18
CA GLN A 105 -9.87 -14.63 19.78
C GLN A 105 -11.28 -14.09 19.46
N GLN A 106 -12.29 -14.44 20.25
CA GLN A 106 -13.68 -14.01 19.99
C GLN A 106 -13.90 -12.49 20.06
N GLU A 107 -13.07 -11.75 20.82
CA GLU A 107 -13.12 -10.29 20.86
C GLU A 107 -12.23 -9.62 19.81
N THR A 108 -11.32 -10.36 19.18
CA THR A 108 -10.37 -9.82 18.20
C THR A 108 -11.09 -9.52 16.89
N PRO A 109 -11.17 -8.26 16.45
CA PRO A 109 -11.81 -7.91 15.20
C PRO A 109 -11.00 -8.38 13.99
N VAL A 110 -11.69 -8.90 12.98
CA VAL A 110 -11.12 -9.24 11.67
C VAL A 110 -11.79 -8.45 10.55
N TYR A 111 -10.97 -7.80 9.74
CA TYR A 111 -11.38 -7.00 8.58
C TYR A 111 -10.69 -7.51 7.31
N LEU A 112 -11.36 -7.42 6.17
CA LEU A 112 -10.72 -7.53 4.87
C LEU A 112 -10.99 -6.29 4.02
N GLY A 113 -9.92 -5.65 3.57
CA GLY A 113 -9.96 -4.55 2.62
C GLY A 113 -9.40 -5.02 1.28
N ALA A 114 -10.25 -5.07 0.25
CA ALA A 114 -9.81 -5.38 -1.10
C ALA A 114 -9.56 -4.10 -1.92
N THR A 115 -8.48 -4.08 -2.69
CA THR A 115 -7.99 -2.87 -3.36
C THR A 115 -8.29 -2.87 -4.86
N ALA A 116 -7.40 -2.31 -5.68
CA ALA A 116 -7.60 -2.11 -7.12
C ALA A 116 -7.95 -3.38 -7.91
N GLY A 117 -7.46 -4.56 -7.51
CA GLY A 117 -7.81 -5.81 -8.19
C GLY A 117 -9.31 -6.10 -8.15
N MET A 118 -9.93 -5.93 -6.98
CA MET A 118 -11.38 -6.09 -6.83
C MET A 118 -12.17 -4.90 -7.40
N ARG A 119 -11.60 -3.67 -7.40
CA ARG A 119 -12.19 -2.53 -8.13
C ARG A 119 -12.31 -2.86 -9.63
N LEU A 120 -11.26 -3.40 -10.24
CA LEU A 120 -11.28 -3.84 -11.65
C LEU A 120 -12.28 -4.98 -11.88
N LEU A 121 -12.29 -6.01 -11.02
CA LEU A 121 -13.26 -7.10 -11.15
C LEU A 121 -14.70 -6.60 -11.00
N SER A 122 -14.97 -5.63 -10.12
CA SER A 122 -16.30 -5.07 -9.95
C SER A 122 -16.78 -4.30 -11.19
N LEU A 123 -15.87 -3.59 -11.86
CA LEU A 123 -16.14 -2.92 -13.14
C LEU A 123 -16.34 -3.91 -14.29
N GLU A 124 -15.58 -4.99 -14.33
CA GLU A 124 -15.67 -6.03 -15.36
C GLU A 124 -16.92 -6.92 -15.18
N ASN A 125 -17.13 -7.43 -13.97
CA ASN A 125 -18.18 -8.37 -13.63
C ASN A 125 -18.56 -8.23 -12.14
N LYS A 126 -19.50 -7.32 -11.87
CA LYS A 126 -20.01 -7.06 -10.52
C LYS A 126 -20.50 -8.32 -9.80
N SER A 127 -21.20 -9.22 -10.50
CA SER A 127 -21.69 -10.47 -9.89
C SER A 127 -20.57 -11.39 -9.43
N ALA A 128 -19.48 -11.49 -10.20
CA ALA A 128 -18.30 -12.25 -9.80
C ALA A 128 -17.61 -11.61 -8.60
N ALA A 129 -17.46 -10.28 -8.58
CA ALA A 129 -16.89 -9.56 -7.44
C ALA A 129 -17.69 -9.80 -6.14
N ASP A 130 -19.03 -9.70 -6.21
CA ASP A 130 -19.92 -9.90 -5.06
C ASP A 130 -19.86 -11.35 -4.55
N LYS A 131 -19.74 -12.34 -5.45
CA LYS A 131 -19.56 -13.76 -5.10
C LYS A 131 -18.21 -14.04 -4.44
N VAL A 132 -17.14 -13.41 -4.93
CA VAL A 132 -15.80 -13.49 -4.31
C VAL A 132 -15.85 -12.94 -2.88
N LEU A 133 -16.43 -11.76 -2.67
CA LEU A 133 -16.58 -11.18 -1.33
C LEU A 133 -17.46 -12.07 -0.44
N SER A 134 -18.56 -12.59 -0.95
CA SER A 134 -19.44 -13.50 -0.19
C SER A 134 -18.71 -14.76 0.29
N SER A 135 -17.85 -15.33 -0.56
CA SER A 135 -16.99 -16.47 -0.21
C SER A 135 -16.02 -16.12 0.91
N VAL A 136 -15.37 -14.96 0.81
CA VAL A 136 -14.47 -14.42 1.85
C VAL A 136 -15.22 -14.18 3.16
N GLU A 137 -16.36 -13.50 3.13
CA GLU A 137 -17.18 -13.24 4.32
C GLU A 137 -17.57 -14.54 5.04
N LYS A 138 -17.98 -15.56 4.28
CA LYS A 138 -18.32 -16.87 4.84
C LYS A 138 -17.15 -17.48 5.59
N THR A 139 -15.94 -17.43 5.02
CA THR A 139 -14.74 -17.95 5.67
C THR A 139 -14.37 -17.13 6.91
N LEU A 140 -14.38 -15.80 6.83
CA LEU A 140 -14.03 -14.96 7.97
C LEU A 140 -15.03 -15.07 9.13
N ARG A 141 -16.32 -15.24 8.84
CA ARG A 141 -17.35 -15.51 9.86
C ARG A 141 -17.23 -16.88 10.52
N SER A 142 -16.58 -17.84 9.86
CA SER A 142 -16.34 -19.18 10.41
C SER A 142 -15.10 -19.28 11.29
N ALA A 143 -14.19 -18.30 11.20
CA ALA A 143 -13.02 -18.21 12.06
C ALA A 143 -13.43 -17.76 13.48
N PRO A 144 -12.64 -18.08 14.53
CA PRO A 144 -12.97 -17.75 15.93
C PRO A 144 -12.71 -16.27 16.27
N PHE A 145 -12.87 -15.36 15.30
CA PHE A 145 -12.63 -13.93 15.43
C PHE A 145 -13.93 -13.13 15.26
N SER A 146 -13.94 -11.90 15.75
CA SER A 146 -15.08 -10.99 15.60
C SER A 146 -15.08 -10.40 14.18
N PHE A 147 -15.87 -10.97 13.26
CA PHE A 147 -15.95 -10.45 11.89
C PHE A 147 -16.59 -9.06 11.84
N GLN A 148 -15.86 -8.09 11.26
CA GLN A 148 -16.29 -6.70 11.17
C GLN A 148 -16.62 -6.23 9.75
N GLY A 149 -16.17 -6.96 8.72
CA GLY A 149 -16.51 -6.65 7.33
C GLY A 149 -15.45 -7.08 6.33
N ALA A 150 -15.90 -7.40 5.11
CA ALA A 150 -15.05 -7.61 3.94
C ALA A 150 -15.58 -6.72 2.82
N ARG A 151 -14.79 -5.74 2.35
CA ARG A 151 -15.26 -4.78 1.33
C ARG A 151 -14.17 -4.35 0.40
N ILE A 152 -14.57 -3.82 -0.75
CA ILE A 152 -13.69 -3.09 -1.65
C ILE A 152 -13.50 -1.69 -1.07
N ILE A 153 -12.27 -1.32 -0.72
CA ILE A 153 -11.95 0.02 -0.24
C ILE A 153 -11.79 0.98 -1.43
N THR A 154 -12.11 2.24 -1.20
CA THR A 154 -11.88 3.28 -2.20
C THR A 154 -10.38 3.53 -2.37
N GLY A 155 -9.99 4.08 -3.52
CA GLY A 155 -8.58 4.44 -3.73
C GLY A 155 -8.07 5.51 -2.75
N GLN A 156 -8.97 6.38 -2.28
CA GLN A 156 -8.65 7.42 -1.30
C GLN A 156 -8.41 6.84 0.08
N GLU A 157 -9.26 5.89 0.52
CA GLU A 157 -9.05 5.13 1.76
C GLU A 157 -7.72 4.38 1.73
N GLU A 158 -7.42 3.67 0.64
CA GLU A 158 -6.16 2.95 0.45
C GLU A 158 -4.95 3.88 0.61
N GLY A 159 -4.96 5.02 -0.09
CA GLY A 159 -3.89 6.01 0.03
C GLY A 159 -3.79 6.65 1.42
N ALA A 160 -4.92 6.93 2.07
CA ALA A 160 -4.95 7.55 3.39
C ALA A 160 -4.49 6.60 4.50
N TYR A 161 -4.91 5.34 4.47
CA TYR A 161 -4.45 4.34 5.42
C TYR A 161 -2.95 4.09 5.28
N GLY A 162 -2.41 4.06 4.05
CA GLY A 162 -0.96 4.01 3.84
C GLY A 162 -0.22 5.20 4.47
N TRP A 163 -0.74 6.41 4.29
CA TRP A 163 -0.20 7.63 4.92
C TRP A 163 -0.27 7.60 6.45
N ILE A 164 -1.38 7.14 7.03
CA ILE A 164 -1.51 6.95 8.48
C ILE A 164 -0.45 5.96 8.96
N THR A 165 -0.29 4.81 8.30
CA THR A 165 0.66 3.77 8.70
C THR A 165 2.09 4.29 8.74
N ILE A 166 2.59 4.95 7.69
CA ILE A 166 3.98 5.43 7.70
C ILE A 166 4.22 6.50 8.77
N ASN A 167 3.26 7.41 8.97
CA ASN A 167 3.42 8.48 9.96
C ASN A 167 3.26 7.96 11.39
N TYR A 168 2.46 6.92 11.58
CA TYR A 168 2.38 6.19 12.82
C TYR A 168 3.71 5.51 13.15
N LEU A 169 4.28 4.75 12.20
CA LEU A 169 5.55 4.02 12.39
C LEU A 169 6.75 4.95 12.60
N LEU A 170 6.77 6.10 11.90
CA LEU A 170 7.80 7.13 12.08
C LEU A 170 7.60 7.96 13.36
N GLY A 171 6.49 7.78 14.07
CA GLY A 171 6.19 8.54 15.28
C GLY A 171 5.79 10.00 15.03
N ASN A 172 5.51 10.38 13.78
CA ASN A 172 5.18 11.75 13.38
C ASN A 172 3.89 12.28 14.04
N PHE A 173 2.97 11.39 14.44
CA PHE A 173 1.76 11.79 15.17
C PHE A 173 2.00 12.04 16.67
N LYS A 174 3.10 11.54 17.24
CA LYS A 174 3.37 11.62 18.69
C LYS A 174 4.05 12.94 19.03
N GLN A 175 3.26 13.95 19.38
CA GLN A 175 3.78 15.17 20.00
C GLN A 175 3.99 14.95 21.51
N SER A 176 5.22 14.63 21.93
CA SER A 176 5.63 14.78 23.33
C SER A 176 6.01 16.24 23.61
N GLY A 177 5.80 16.72 24.83
CA GLY A 177 6.04 18.12 25.20
C GLY A 177 7.48 18.62 24.96
N TRP A 178 8.48 17.72 24.98
CA TRP A 178 9.88 18.02 24.67
C TRP A 178 10.19 17.97 23.16
N THR A 179 9.52 17.11 22.39
CA THR A 179 9.68 17.08 20.92
C THR A 179 9.00 18.27 20.23
N LYS A 180 7.96 18.87 20.84
CA LYS A 180 7.39 20.16 20.40
C LYS A 180 8.42 21.30 20.37
N LEU A 181 9.33 21.36 21.35
CA LEU A 181 10.33 22.43 21.45
C LEU A 181 11.43 22.31 20.37
N LEU A 182 11.82 21.08 20.02
CA LEU A 182 12.83 20.79 18.99
C LEU A 182 12.27 20.87 17.56
N HIS A 183 11.02 20.41 17.32
CA HIS A 183 10.37 20.52 16.01
C HIS A 183 10.02 21.98 15.65
N SER A 184 9.68 22.82 16.63
CA SER A 184 9.45 24.26 16.40
C SER A 184 10.67 25.00 15.83
N LEU A 185 11.87 24.43 15.91
CA LEU A 185 13.11 25.02 15.37
C LEU A 185 13.44 24.56 13.95
N LYS A 186 12.70 23.60 13.38
CA LYS A 186 12.89 23.07 12.03
C LYS A 186 11.58 23.19 11.24
N SER A 187 11.60 24.04 10.20
CA SER A 187 10.57 24.13 9.16
C SER A 187 10.51 22.83 8.33
N ILE A 188 10.08 21.72 8.94
CA ILE A 188 9.88 20.43 8.28
C ILE A 188 8.38 20.14 8.36
N SER A 189 7.78 19.76 7.21
CA SER A 189 6.43 19.21 7.14
C SER A 189 6.23 18.22 8.29
N GLU A 190 5.21 18.42 9.13
CA GLU A 190 5.02 17.62 10.36
C GLU A 190 4.74 16.13 10.08
N THR A 191 4.44 15.78 8.83
CA THR A 191 4.18 14.40 8.39
C THR A 191 4.87 14.12 7.07
N SER A 192 5.30 12.87 6.88
CA SER A 192 5.82 12.38 5.61
C SER A 192 4.66 12.06 4.65
N GLY A 193 4.84 12.32 3.36
CA GLY A 193 3.95 11.82 2.32
C GLY A 193 4.12 10.32 2.09
N ALA A 194 3.13 9.68 1.48
CA ALA A 194 3.10 8.26 1.16
C ALA A 194 2.99 8.06 -0.35
N LEU A 195 3.84 7.18 -0.88
CA LEU A 195 3.77 6.68 -2.26
C LEU A 195 3.58 5.16 -2.21
N ASP A 196 2.48 4.68 -2.79
CA ASP A 196 2.16 3.26 -2.87
C ASP A 196 2.10 2.82 -4.33
N LEU A 197 2.72 1.68 -4.64
CA LEU A 197 2.67 1.07 -5.98
C LEU A 197 2.23 -0.39 -5.84
N GLY A 198 1.00 -0.66 -6.26
CA GLY A 198 0.46 -2.00 -6.39
C GLY A 198 0.57 -2.56 -7.81
N GLY A 199 -0.04 -3.72 -8.03
CA GLY A 199 -0.16 -4.32 -9.35
C GLY A 199 -1.17 -3.60 -10.25
N ALA A 200 -2.26 -3.07 -9.66
CA ALA A 200 -3.38 -2.48 -10.41
C ALA A 200 -3.62 -0.97 -10.20
N SER A 201 -3.07 -0.35 -9.15
CA SER A 201 -3.08 1.11 -8.97
C SER A 201 -1.79 1.60 -8.33
N THR A 202 -1.63 2.93 -8.31
CA THR A 202 -0.63 3.63 -7.51
C THR A 202 -1.28 4.83 -6.83
N GLN A 203 -0.78 5.19 -5.65
CA GLN A 203 -1.34 6.22 -4.80
C GLN A 203 -0.27 7.23 -4.41
N ILE A 204 -0.70 8.47 -4.24
CA ILE A 204 0.09 9.54 -3.64
C ILE A 204 -0.77 10.25 -2.60
N THR A 205 -0.24 10.38 -1.39
CA THR A 205 -0.97 10.94 -0.26
C THR A 205 -0.05 11.82 0.58
N PHE A 206 -0.41 13.08 0.84
CA PHE A 206 0.38 13.98 1.69
C PHE A 206 -0.45 15.17 2.18
N VAL A 207 0.05 15.88 3.19
CA VAL A 207 -0.53 17.15 3.66
C VAL A 207 0.11 18.29 2.84
N PRO A 208 -0.64 19.01 2.00
CA PRO A 208 -0.11 20.16 1.26
C PRO A 208 -0.06 21.43 2.14
N ASN A 209 0.83 22.38 1.81
CA ASN A 209 0.96 23.66 2.52
C ASN A 209 -0.23 24.58 2.25
N GLU A 210 -0.70 24.58 1.00
CA GLU A 210 -1.91 25.28 0.59
C GLU A 210 -3.04 24.26 0.52
N LEU A 211 -4.20 24.63 1.06
CA LEU A 211 -5.39 23.81 0.93
C LEU A 211 -5.66 23.55 -0.54
N ALA A 212 -5.81 22.28 -0.91
CA ALA A 212 -6.07 21.78 -2.25
C ALA A 212 -7.47 22.18 -2.76
N HIS A 213 -7.77 23.47 -2.78
CA HIS A 213 -9.09 24.02 -3.12
C HIS A 213 -9.52 23.70 -4.55
N GLU A 214 -8.56 23.44 -5.43
CA GLU A 214 -8.81 23.10 -6.83
C GLU A 214 -9.38 21.68 -7.01
N SER A 215 -9.21 20.80 -6.03
CA SER A 215 -9.75 19.44 -6.08
C SER A 215 -10.21 18.98 -4.70
N PRO A 216 -11.32 19.55 -4.18
CA PRO A 216 -11.86 19.21 -2.87
C PRO A 216 -12.22 17.73 -2.74
N GLU A 217 -12.58 17.08 -3.85
CA GLU A 217 -12.88 15.66 -3.91
C GLU A 217 -11.67 14.78 -3.58
N ASN A 218 -10.44 15.26 -3.76
CA ASN A 218 -9.20 14.57 -3.40
C ASN A 218 -8.68 14.95 -2.00
N LEU A 219 -9.42 15.77 -1.24
CA LEU A 219 -9.04 16.20 0.10
C LEU A 219 -9.82 15.42 1.17
N LEU A 220 -9.09 14.75 2.06
CA LEU A 220 -9.67 14.07 3.23
C LEU A 220 -9.32 14.80 4.52
N TYR A 221 -10.24 14.76 5.48
CA TYR A 221 -10.06 15.31 6.82
C TYR A 221 -9.96 14.18 7.85
N PHE A 222 -8.91 14.23 8.66
CA PHE A 222 -8.70 13.30 9.77
C PHE A 222 -8.40 14.04 11.05
N ARG A 223 -8.88 13.52 12.19
CA ARG A 223 -8.42 13.93 13.52
C ARG A 223 -7.68 12.77 14.16
N LEU A 224 -6.36 12.89 14.30
CA LEU A 224 -5.47 11.85 14.83
C LEU A 224 -4.68 12.41 16.01
N TYR A 225 -4.69 11.71 17.14
CA TYR A 225 -3.98 12.14 18.36
C TYR A 225 -4.31 13.59 18.78
N GLY A 226 -5.58 13.99 18.65
CA GLY A 226 -6.07 15.32 19.02
C GLY A 226 -5.75 16.45 18.02
N LYS A 227 -5.13 16.13 16.86
CA LYS A 227 -4.79 17.09 15.82
C LYS A 227 -5.53 16.81 14.52
N ASP A 228 -5.91 17.90 13.85
CA ASP A 228 -6.62 17.87 12.58
C ASP A 228 -5.62 17.89 11.40
N TYR A 229 -5.90 17.07 10.38
CA TYR A 229 -5.08 16.92 9.19
C TYR A 229 -5.96 17.04 7.94
N HIS A 230 -5.52 17.88 7.01
CA HIS A 230 -6.08 18.00 5.67
C HIS A 230 -5.13 17.30 4.69
N VAL A 231 -5.54 16.12 4.23
CA VAL A 231 -4.67 15.20 3.48
C VAL A 231 -5.15 15.13 2.05
N TYR A 232 -4.31 15.55 1.10
CA TYR A 232 -4.53 15.25 -0.31
C TYR A 232 -4.23 13.77 -0.56
N THR A 233 -5.12 13.08 -1.26
CA THR A 233 -4.96 11.68 -1.66
C THR A 233 -5.52 11.46 -3.05
N HIS A 234 -4.78 10.75 -3.89
CA HIS A 234 -5.28 10.30 -5.18
C HIS A 234 -4.80 8.89 -5.51
N SER A 235 -5.67 8.10 -6.14
CA SER A 235 -5.38 6.73 -6.59
C SER A 235 -5.57 6.62 -8.09
N PHE A 236 -4.48 6.36 -8.80
CA PHE A 236 -4.47 6.15 -10.24
C PHE A 236 -4.76 4.68 -10.55
N LEU A 237 -6.04 4.33 -10.68
CA LEU A 237 -6.46 3.00 -11.14
C LEU A 237 -5.87 2.73 -12.55
N CYS A 238 -5.47 1.49 -12.82
CA CYS A 238 -4.77 1.05 -14.03
C CYS A 238 -3.29 1.46 -14.13
N TYR A 239 -2.76 2.26 -13.20
CA TYR A 239 -1.35 2.70 -13.18
C TYR A 239 -0.47 1.91 -12.19
N GLY A 240 -1.01 0.83 -11.61
CA GLY A 240 -0.16 -0.17 -10.97
C GLY A 240 0.72 -0.89 -12.00
N LYS A 241 1.85 -1.43 -11.58
CA LYS A 241 2.90 -1.92 -12.50
C LYS A 241 2.43 -3.00 -13.47
N ASP A 242 1.52 -3.88 -13.06
CA ASP A 242 1.05 -5.00 -13.88
C ASP A 242 0.05 -4.50 -14.94
N GLN A 243 -0.84 -3.58 -14.54
CA GLN A 243 -1.80 -2.97 -15.46
C GLN A 243 -1.14 -1.97 -16.41
N ALA A 244 -0.15 -1.20 -15.95
CA ALA A 244 0.64 -0.33 -16.80
C ALA A 244 1.39 -1.11 -17.90
N LEU A 245 1.93 -2.29 -17.57
CA LEU A 245 2.52 -3.18 -18.58
C LEU A 245 1.48 -3.64 -19.60
N GLN A 246 0.28 -4.06 -19.17
CA GLN A 246 -0.78 -4.46 -20.09
C GLN A 246 -1.24 -3.29 -20.97
N GLN A 247 -1.39 -2.09 -20.42
CA GLN A 247 -1.70 -0.89 -21.18
C GLN A 247 -0.64 -0.55 -22.23
N LYS A 248 0.65 -0.71 -21.88
CA LYS A 248 1.79 -0.52 -22.80
C LYS A 248 1.72 -1.54 -23.93
N LEU A 249 1.56 -2.82 -23.61
CA LEU A 249 1.46 -3.90 -24.59
C LEU A 249 0.28 -3.70 -25.54
N ALA A 250 -0.91 -3.34 -25.01
CA ALA A 250 -2.09 -3.05 -25.82
C ALA A 250 -1.88 -1.84 -26.75
N LYS A 251 -1.10 -0.84 -26.31
CA LYS A 251 -0.76 0.33 -27.14
C LYS A 251 0.27 -0.02 -28.22
N ASP A 252 1.32 -0.77 -27.88
CA ASP A 252 2.36 -1.18 -28.82
C ASP A 252 1.80 -2.16 -29.89
N LEU A 253 0.83 -3.00 -29.50
CA LEU A 253 0.14 -3.94 -30.39
C LEU A 253 -0.54 -3.27 -31.59
N GLN A 254 -0.96 -2.01 -31.48
CA GLN A 254 -1.59 -1.26 -32.56
C GLN A 254 -0.67 -1.07 -33.79
N THR A 255 0.63 -1.29 -33.62
CA THR A 255 1.64 -1.18 -34.69
C THR A 255 2.15 -2.54 -35.19
N VAL A 256 1.59 -3.64 -34.70
CA VAL A 256 2.06 -5.02 -34.98
C VAL A 256 1.15 -5.69 -36.00
N GLU A 257 1.74 -6.14 -37.12
CA GLU A 257 1.00 -6.80 -38.21
C GLU A 257 0.99 -8.34 -38.09
N ASN A 258 2.11 -8.94 -37.65
CA ASN A 258 2.34 -10.39 -37.74
C ASN A 258 2.27 -11.11 -36.39
N GLY A 259 1.67 -10.49 -35.37
CA GLY A 259 1.57 -11.07 -34.02
C GLY A 259 2.90 -11.25 -33.30
N SER A 260 3.98 -10.61 -33.74
CA SER A 260 5.29 -10.61 -33.08
C SER A 260 5.67 -9.19 -32.67
N LEU A 261 5.94 -9.01 -31.37
CA LEU A 261 6.35 -7.74 -30.78
C LEU A 261 7.77 -7.85 -30.25
N LEU A 262 8.69 -7.05 -30.82
CA LEU A 262 10.00 -6.81 -30.24
C LEU A 262 9.86 -5.71 -29.19
N ASP A 263 10.00 -6.07 -27.91
CA ASP A 263 9.67 -5.21 -26.79
C ASP A 263 10.95 -4.74 -26.05
N PRO A 264 11.23 -3.42 -26.02
CA PRO A 264 12.41 -2.88 -25.37
C PRO A 264 12.42 -3.03 -23.85
N CYS A 265 11.28 -3.31 -23.22
CA CYS A 265 11.16 -3.42 -21.77
C CYS A 265 11.50 -4.80 -21.20
N PHE A 266 11.73 -5.80 -22.05
CA PHE A 266 12.16 -7.15 -21.64
C PHE A 266 13.60 -7.41 -22.05
N HIS A 267 14.32 -8.20 -21.26
CA HIS A 267 15.72 -8.58 -21.51
C HIS A 267 15.91 -9.28 -22.87
N GLN A 268 17.05 -9.05 -23.51
CA GLN A 268 17.36 -9.72 -24.78
C GLN A 268 17.31 -11.25 -24.64
N GLY A 269 16.57 -11.92 -25.52
CA GLY A 269 16.38 -13.38 -25.47
C GLY A 269 15.24 -13.85 -24.56
N TYR A 270 14.60 -12.94 -23.82
CA TYR A 270 13.33 -13.24 -23.16
C TYR A 270 12.24 -13.48 -24.22
N GLN A 271 11.41 -14.49 -24.02
CA GLN A 271 10.30 -14.82 -24.91
C GLN A 271 9.05 -15.14 -24.11
N ARG A 272 7.90 -14.64 -24.56
CA ARG A 272 6.60 -14.95 -23.96
C ARG A 272 5.49 -14.87 -24.99
N THR A 273 4.57 -15.83 -24.94
CA THR A 273 3.31 -15.78 -25.71
C THR A 273 2.15 -15.41 -24.81
N ILE A 274 1.28 -14.50 -25.25
CA ILE A 274 0.02 -14.17 -24.57
C ILE A 274 -1.16 -14.25 -25.55
N ASN A 275 -2.34 -14.60 -25.05
CA ASN A 275 -3.56 -14.50 -25.86
C ASN A 275 -4.03 -13.04 -25.90
N ILE A 276 -4.45 -12.59 -27.07
CA ILE A 276 -4.99 -11.22 -27.23
C ILE A 276 -6.26 -11.04 -26.42
N SER A 277 -7.12 -12.05 -26.36
CA SER A 277 -8.35 -12.01 -25.55
C SER A 277 -8.08 -11.72 -24.09
N ASP A 278 -7.00 -12.27 -23.53
CA ASP A 278 -6.64 -12.06 -22.12
C ASP A 278 -6.11 -10.64 -21.90
N LEU A 279 -5.42 -10.07 -22.89
CA LEU A 279 -4.89 -8.71 -22.84
C LEU A 279 -5.99 -7.64 -22.84
N PHE A 280 -7.10 -7.85 -23.55
CA PHE A 280 -8.21 -6.88 -23.67
C PHE A 280 -9.40 -7.15 -22.74
N LYS A 281 -9.33 -8.23 -21.94
CA LYS A 281 -10.42 -8.61 -21.05
C LYS A 281 -10.69 -7.59 -19.93
N ASN A 282 -9.65 -6.93 -19.41
CA ASN A 282 -9.79 -6.07 -18.25
C ASN A 282 -10.14 -4.61 -18.62
N PRO A 283 -10.75 -3.84 -17.69
CA PRO A 283 -11.16 -2.46 -17.95
C PRO A 283 -10.04 -1.48 -18.32
N CYS A 284 -8.77 -1.80 -18.03
CA CYS A 284 -7.64 -0.92 -18.31
C CYS A 284 -7.21 -0.93 -19.79
N THR A 285 -7.60 -1.97 -20.53
CA THR A 285 -7.19 -2.19 -21.93
C THR A 285 -8.37 -2.38 -22.87
N SER A 286 -9.55 -2.79 -22.38
CA SER A 286 -10.72 -3.11 -23.21
C SER A 286 -11.13 -2.00 -24.19
N ALA A 287 -11.02 -0.74 -23.80
CA ALA A 287 -11.33 0.39 -24.68
C ALA A 287 -10.40 0.51 -25.92
N LYS A 288 -9.28 -0.21 -25.94
CA LYS A 288 -8.31 -0.26 -27.05
C LYS A 288 -8.47 -1.51 -27.92
N GLU A 289 -9.46 -2.35 -27.64
CA GLU A 289 -9.69 -3.59 -28.40
C GLU A 289 -10.04 -3.27 -29.86
N GLN A 290 -9.38 -3.97 -30.76
CA GLN A 290 -9.57 -3.89 -32.20
C GLN A 290 -9.51 -5.30 -32.79
N GLN A 291 -9.94 -5.45 -34.04
CA GLN A 291 -9.81 -6.72 -34.73
C GLN A 291 -8.36 -6.93 -35.16
N PHE A 292 -7.68 -7.91 -34.55
CA PHE A 292 -6.32 -8.30 -34.92
C PHE A 292 -6.33 -9.54 -35.84
N PRO A 293 -5.45 -9.63 -36.86
CA PRO A 293 -5.39 -10.78 -37.76
C PRO A 293 -4.77 -12.04 -37.15
N PHE A 294 -4.40 -11.98 -35.87
CA PHE A 294 -3.78 -13.06 -35.09
C PHE A 294 -4.49 -13.19 -33.73
N ARG A 295 -4.39 -14.36 -33.09
CA ARG A 295 -5.01 -14.63 -31.77
C ARG A 295 -4.03 -14.54 -30.60
N GLN A 296 -2.75 -14.69 -30.90
CA GLN A 296 -1.67 -14.72 -29.92
C GLN A 296 -0.62 -13.67 -30.29
N LEU A 297 -0.05 -13.05 -29.27
CA LEU A 297 1.07 -12.13 -29.38
C LEU A 297 2.32 -12.82 -28.85
N TYR A 298 3.34 -12.93 -29.71
CA TYR A 298 4.66 -13.41 -29.38
C TYR A 298 5.58 -12.22 -29.04
N ILE A 299 5.98 -12.13 -27.79
CA ILE A 299 6.83 -11.05 -27.27
C ILE A 299 8.27 -11.55 -27.24
N GLN A 300 9.18 -10.76 -27.83
CA GLN A 300 10.62 -10.96 -27.80
C GLN A 300 11.28 -9.76 -27.12
N GLY A 301 12.18 -9.99 -26.16
CA GLY A 301 12.86 -8.89 -25.48
C GLY A 301 14.00 -8.29 -26.31
N GLU A 302 14.09 -6.96 -26.31
CA GLU A 302 15.17 -6.18 -26.94
C GLU A 302 16.18 -5.63 -25.91
N GLY A 303 15.79 -5.43 -24.65
CA GLY A 303 16.69 -4.95 -23.59
C GLY A 303 17.15 -3.51 -23.74
N ASN A 304 16.26 -2.57 -24.10
CA ASN A 304 16.61 -1.18 -24.38
C ASN A 304 15.85 -0.19 -23.48
N TYR A 305 16.53 0.28 -22.43
CA TYR A 305 15.94 1.18 -21.43
C TYR A 305 15.35 2.47 -22.04
N GLN A 306 16.06 3.14 -22.95
CA GLN A 306 15.61 4.42 -23.52
C GLN A 306 14.36 4.26 -24.39
N LYS A 307 14.28 3.19 -25.19
CA LYS A 307 13.06 2.85 -25.94
C LYS A 307 11.92 2.45 -25.00
N CYS A 308 12.21 1.65 -23.97
CA CYS A 308 11.23 1.26 -22.97
C CYS A 308 10.62 2.47 -22.25
N ARG A 309 11.47 3.38 -21.76
CA ARG A 309 11.06 4.64 -21.12
C ARG A 309 10.15 5.46 -22.04
N ARG A 310 10.52 5.62 -23.32
CA ARG A 310 9.68 6.33 -24.29
C ARG A 310 8.32 5.66 -24.51
N ASN A 311 8.26 4.33 -24.58
CA ASN A 311 6.99 3.61 -24.72
C ASN A 311 6.12 3.73 -23.47
N ILE A 312 6.70 3.63 -22.26
CA ILE A 312 5.99 3.84 -21.00
C ILE A 312 5.46 5.28 -20.88
N GLN A 313 6.26 6.29 -21.27
CA GLN A 313 5.84 7.70 -21.22
C GLN A 313 4.58 7.99 -22.05
N LYS A 314 4.33 7.23 -23.14
CA LYS A 314 3.11 7.36 -23.94
C LYS A 314 1.83 6.97 -23.19
N LEU A 315 1.93 6.36 -22.01
CA LEU A 315 0.75 6.03 -21.18
C LEU A 315 0.23 7.24 -20.41
N PHE A 316 1.05 8.27 -20.22
CA PHE A 316 0.72 9.42 -19.37
C PHE A 316 0.39 10.62 -20.25
N ASP A 317 -0.87 11.05 -20.27
CA ASP A 317 -1.23 12.30 -20.92
C ASP A 317 -0.84 13.48 -20.03
N LYS A 318 -0.04 14.40 -20.56
CA LYS A 318 0.39 15.63 -19.87
C LYS A 318 -0.02 16.90 -20.62
N THR A 319 -0.84 16.76 -21.66
CA THR A 319 -1.18 17.86 -22.57
C THR A 319 -2.33 18.71 -22.05
N ASN A 320 -3.32 18.09 -21.40
CA ASN A 320 -4.47 18.76 -20.84
C ASN A 320 -4.36 18.83 -19.31
N CYS A 321 -4.40 20.03 -18.74
CA CYS A 321 -4.48 20.27 -17.31
C CYS A 321 -5.47 21.39 -17.02
N PRO A 322 -6.67 21.09 -16.49
CA PRO A 322 -7.68 22.10 -16.17
C PRO A 322 -7.41 22.84 -14.86
N TYR A 323 -6.32 22.52 -14.17
CA TYR A 323 -5.91 23.06 -12.87
C TYR A 323 -4.60 23.83 -12.98
N THR A 324 -4.17 24.49 -11.91
CA THR A 324 -2.86 25.18 -11.87
C THR A 324 -1.70 24.23 -12.14
N ARG A 325 -1.79 23.00 -11.62
CA ARG A 325 -0.80 21.93 -11.81
C ARG A 325 -1.47 20.57 -11.80
N CYS A 326 -1.01 19.71 -12.69
CA CYS A 326 -1.46 18.33 -12.76
C CYS A 326 -0.29 17.37 -12.65
N SER A 327 -0.60 16.14 -12.24
CA SER A 327 0.26 14.98 -12.38
C SER A 327 0.28 14.49 -13.82
N PHE A 328 -0.77 13.77 -14.23
CA PHE A 328 -1.05 13.31 -15.58
C PHE A 328 -2.56 13.05 -15.71
N ASN A 329 -3.05 12.88 -16.95
CA ASN A 329 -4.46 12.71 -17.33
C ASN A 329 -5.38 13.79 -16.76
N GLY A 330 -4.90 15.04 -16.70
CA GLY A 330 -5.67 16.15 -16.15
C GLY A 330 -5.96 16.08 -14.66
N ILE A 331 -5.28 15.21 -13.90
CA ILE A 331 -5.49 15.08 -12.46
C ILE A 331 -4.68 16.11 -11.69
N TYR A 332 -5.36 16.97 -10.92
CA TYR A 332 -4.74 17.95 -10.04
C TYR A 332 -3.70 17.31 -9.12
N LEU A 333 -2.55 17.97 -8.96
CA LEU A 333 -1.54 17.60 -7.96
C LEU A 333 -1.02 18.88 -7.29
N PRO A 334 -1.24 19.06 -5.97
CA PRO A 334 -0.65 20.17 -5.24
C PRO A 334 0.88 20.16 -5.32
N PRO A 335 1.55 21.30 -5.10
CA PRO A 335 3.02 21.32 -4.97
C PRO A 335 3.51 20.28 -3.97
N LEU A 336 4.45 19.43 -4.40
CA LEU A 336 5.05 18.43 -3.53
C LEU A 336 5.88 19.11 -2.44
N GLN A 337 5.83 18.55 -1.23
CA GLN A 337 6.55 19.07 -0.07
C GLN A 337 6.85 17.98 0.95
N GLY A 338 7.90 18.22 1.75
CA GLY A 338 8.33 17.28 2.78
C GLY A 338 8.94 16.00 2.21
N ASP A 339 9.24 15.08 3.13
CA ASP A 339 9.77 13.76 2.80
C ASP A 339 8.65 12.78 2.45
N PHE A 340 8.93 11.81 1.59
CA PHE A 340 7.98 10.76 1.20
C PHE A 340 8.52 9.37 1.53
N GLY A 341 7.69 8.56 2.17
CA GLY A 341 7.89 7.12 2.26
C GLY A 341 7.29 6.43 1.03
N ALA A 342 8.12 5.72 0.26
CA ALA A 342 7.67 4.93 -0.89
C ALA A 342 7.76 3.43 -0.55
N PHE A 343 6.64 2.73 -0.61
CA PHE A 343 6.52 1.33 -0.16
C PHE A 343 5.85 0.43 -1.21
N SER A 344 5.53 -0.81 -0.83
CA SER A 344 5.03 -1.85 -1.73
C SER A 344 6.00 -2.09 -2.90
N ALA A 345 5.54 -2.09 -4.15
CA ALA A 345 6.41 -2.36 -5.28
C ALA A 345 7.46 -1.28 -5.51
N PHE A 346 7.29 -0.05 -5.02
CA PHE A 346 8.40 0.92 -5.03
C PHE A 346 9.59 0.38 -4.24
N TYR A 347 9.35 -0.09 -3.01
CA TYR A 347 10.40 -0.66 -2.17
C TYR A 347 10.99 -1.94 -2.77
N PHE A 348 10.16 -2.92 -3.13
CA PHE A 348 10.66 -4.21 -3.60
C PHE A 348 11.48 -4.13 -4.89
N VAL A 349 11.05 -3.29 -5.85
CA VAL A 349 11.79 -3.09 -7.11
C VAL A 349 13.12 -2.37 -6.87
N MET A 350 13.13 -1.32 -6.05
CA MET A 350 14.36 -0.61 -5.72
C MET A 350 15.31 -1.49 -4.90
N ASN A 351 14.79 -2.28 -3.95
CA ASN A 351 15.56 -3.19 -3.13
C ASN A 351 16.20 -4.32 -3.95
N PHE A 352 15.46 -4.87 -4.92
CA PHE A 352 16.01 -5.85 -5.87
C PHE A 352 17.23 -5.30 -6.64
N LEU A 353 17.22 -4.01 -6.96
CA LEU A 353 18.34 -3.31 -7.62
C LEU A 353 19.41 -2.82 -6.63
N ASN A 354 19.29 -3.14 -5.33
CA ASN A 354 20.16 -2.68 -4.25
C ASN A 354 20.22 -1.14 -4.14
N LEU A 355 19.09 -0.47 -4.39
CA LEU A 355 18.93 1.00 -4.36
C LEU A 355 18.24 1.51 -3.09
N THR A 356 18.15 0.67 -2.06
CA THR A 356 17.51 0.96 -0.76
C THR A 356 18.52 1.08 0.40
N SER A 357 19.84 1.07 0.10
CA SER A 357 20.91 1.16 1.09
C SER A 357 20.81 2.40 1.99
N GLU A 358 21.00 2.21 3.28
CA GLU A 358 20.83 3.22 4.35
C GLU A 358 21.88 4.35 4.34
N GLN A 359 22.91 4.27 3.49
CA GLN A 359 24.11 5.11 3.62
C GLN A 359 23.98 6.49 2.98
N SER A 360 23.04 6.70 2.05
CA SER A 360 22.67 8.03 1.52
C SER A 360 21.48 7.92 0.55
N PRO A 361 20.67 8.97 0.34
CA PRO A 361 19.69 8.99 -0.75
C PRO A 361 20.38 8.71 -2.08
N VAL A 362 19.94 7.67 -2.78
CA VAL A 362 20.50 7.33 -4.08
C VAL A 362 20.03 8.37 -5.11
N ALA A 363 20.98 9.07 -5.73
CA ALA A 363 20.67 10.08 -6.73
C ALA A 363 19.97 9.45 -7.96
N LEU A 364 19.06 10.20 -8.59
CA LEU A 364 18.19 9.69 -9.65
C LEU A 364 18.97 9.24 -10.91
N ASP A 365 20.12 9.85 -11.17
CA ASP A 365 21.06 9.45 -12.23
C ASP A 365 21.67 8.06 -11.95
N LYS A 366 22.01 7.77 -10.69
CA LYS A 366 22.49 6.45 -10.26
C LYS A 366 21.39 5.39 -10.36
N VAL A 367 20.16 5.72 -9.97
CA VAL A 367 18.99 4.85 -10.19
C VAL A 367 18.83 4.56 -11.68
N THR A 368 18.83 5.60 -12.51
CA THR A 368 18.65 5.51 -13.97
C THR A 368 19.71 4.62 -14.62
N SER A 369 20.98 4.88 -14.32
CA SER A 369 22.10 4.08 -14.86
C SER A 369 22.08 2.62 -14.39
N THR A 370 21.65 2.36 -13.16
CA THR A 370 21.50 0.99 -12.63
C THR A 370 20.41 0.23 -13.37
N VAL A 371 19.24 0.86 -13.58
CA VAL A 371 18.14 0.27 -14.35
C VAL A 371 18.55 0.07 -15.82
N GLU A 372 19.21 1.04 -16.43
CA GLU A 372 19.67 0.96 -17.82
C GLU A 372 20.65 -0.20 -18.02
N THR A 373 21.63 -0.34 -17.11
CA THR A 373 22.58 -1.46 -17.10
C THR A 373 21.86 -2.80 -16.93
N PHE A 374 20.90 -2.88 -16.01
CA PHE A 374 20.14 -4.11 -15.76
C PHE A 374 19.29 -4.53 -16.97
N CYS A 375 18.57 -3.59 -17.59
CA CYS A 375 17.73 -3.85 -18.78
C CYS A 375 18.54 -4.42 -19.96
N ALA A 376 19.79 -3.98 -20.14
CA ALA A 376 20.66 -4.42 -21.22
C ALA A 376 21.20 -5.85 -21.05
N ARG A 377 21.08 -6.46 -19.86
CA ARG A 377 21.57 -7.82 -19.62
C ARG A 377 20.73 -8.84 -20.40
N PRO A 378 21.36 -9.83 -21.06
CA PRO A 378 20.67 -10.95 -21.69
C PRO A 378 19.87 -11.78 -20.67
N TRP A 379 18.75 -12.34 -21.11
CA TRP A 379 17.84 -13.11 -20.26
C TRP A 379 18.52 -14.31 -19.60
N HIS A 380 19.42 -15.02 -20.29
CA HIS A 380 20.11 -16.18 -19.75
C HIS A 380 21.00 -15.86 -18.54
N GLU A 381 21.56 -14.64 -18.46
CA GLU A 381 22.32 -14.18 -17.29
C GLU A 381 21.41 -13.74 -16.15
N VAL A 382 20.22 -13.24 -16.47
CA VAL A 382 19.25 -12.76 -15.48
C VAL A 382 18.51 -13.95 -14.85
N SER A 383 18.18 -14.98 -15.63
CA SER A 383 17.43 -16.16 -15.16
C SER A 383 18.28 -17.16 -14.37
N SER A 384 19.60 -17.03 -14.41
CA SER A 384 20.56 -17.90 -13.71
C SER A 384 21.08 -17.32 -12.40
N ALA A 385 20.78 -16.05 -12.13
CA ALA A 385 21.08 -15.34 -10.88
C ALA A 385 19.87 -15.43 -9.94
#